data_AF-A0A1R3L1W3-F1
#
_entry.id   AF-A0A1R3L1W3-F1
#
_cell.length_a   1.000
_cell.length_b   1.000
_cell.length_c   1.000
_cell.angle_alpha   90.00
_cell.angle_beta   90.00
_cell.angle_gamma   90.00
#
_symmetry.space_group_name_H-M   'P 1'
#
loop_
_entity.id
_entity.type
_entity.pdbx_description
1 polymer ?
#
loop_
_entity_poly.entity_id
_entity_poly.type
_entity_poly.pdbx_seq_one_letter_code
_entity_poly.pdbx_strand_id
1 'polypeptide(L)'
;MIRLDENEIAFPDPEMYDGHEGIIAFGGDLSIERIWFAYQLGIFPWYNPGEEILWWCPDPRFVLYPEDLKVSKSMRKILNRNVFTFSENQSFREVIKNCQQTSRKGQTGTWLSDELMETFIQLHEYGLAKSIEVWQNGELVGGFYGLQIGNVFCGEKTEVSSSIAGIINSMMPIFVIIVGALTEKAGNLN
;
A
#
# COMPACT_ATOMS: atom_id res chain seq x y z
N MET A 1 -20.75 -13.51 -6.78
CA MET A 1 -20.15 -12.61 -5.77
C MET A 1 -21.01 -12.69 -4.53
N ILE A 2 -20.42 -12.71 -3.34
CA ILE A 2 -21.13 -12.84 -2.06
C ILE A 2 -21.23 -11.45 -1.41
N ARG A 3 -22.43 -11.09 -0.91
CA ARG A 3 -22.60 -9.87 -0.09
C ARG A 3 -22.17 -10.18 1.34
N LEU A 4 -21.28 -9.37 1.91
CA LEU A 4 -20.85 -9.52 3.30
C LEU A 4 -21.91 -8.97 4.27
N ASP A 5 -22.03 -9.60 5.43
CA ASP A 5 -22.81 -9.09 6.56
C ASP A 5 -21.99 -8.02 7.30
N GLU A 6 -22.62 -6.89 7.64
CA GLU A 6 -21.99 -5.79 8.38
C GLU A 6 -21.71 -6.17 9.84
N ASN A 7 -22.37 -7.20 10.38
CA ASN A 7 -22.17 -7.65 11.76
C ASN A 7 -21.12 -8.77 11.90
N GLU A 8 -20.60 -9.29 10.78
CA GLU A 8 -19.60 -10.35 10.76
C GLU A 8 -18.41 -9.96 9.91
N ILE A 9 -17.19 -10.18 10.39
CA ILE A 9 -15.97 -9.87 9.62
C ILE A 9 -15.60 -10.95 8.59
N ALA A 10 -16.37 -12.04 8.50
CA ALA A 10 -16.03 -13.21 7.70
C ALA A 10 -15.98 -12.93 6.20
N PHE A 11 -15.06 -13.61 5.51
CA PHE A 11 -14.93 -13.61 4.06
C PHE A 11 -15.16 -15.02 3.50
N PRO A 12 -15.63 -15.13 2.24
CA PRO A 12 -15.55 -16.39 1.50
C PRO A 12 -14.11 -16.88 1.43
N ASP A 13 -13.92 -18.20 1.46
CA ASP A 13 -12.60 -18.82 1.31
C ASP A 13 -12.02 -18.52 -0.09
N PRO A 14 -10.88 -17.81 -0.20
CA PRO A 14 -10.27 -17.48 -1.48
C PRO A 14 -9.84 -18.71 -2.30
N GLU A 15 -9.50 -19.84 -1.67
CA GLU A 15 -9.09 -21.05 -2.39
C GLU A 15 -10.27 -21.76 -3.08
N MET A 16 -11.47 -21.56 -2.55
CA MET A 16 -12.70 -22.21 -3.04
C MET A 16 -13.44 -21.36 -4.07
N TYR A 17 -13.04 -20.10 -4.24
CA TYR A 17 -13.78 -19.12 -5.03
C TYR A 17 -13.03 -18.77 -6.32
N ASP A 18 -13.50 -19.31 -7.45
CA ASP A 18 -13.08 -18.89 -8.80
C ASP A 18 -13.72 -17.52 -9.11
N GLY A 19 -13.19 -16.48 -8.47
CA GLY A 19 -13.64 -15.12 -8.67
C GLY A 19 -13.32 -14.70 -10.09
N HIS A 20 -14.35 -14.56 -10.93
CA HIS A 20 -14.21 -13.93 -12.24
C HIS A 20 -13.47 -12.59 -12.07
N GLU A 21 -12.27 -12.49 -12.66
CA GLU A 21 -11.41 -11.30 -12.61
C GLU A 21 -10.88 -10.90 -11.22
N GLY A 22 -10.99 -11.79 -10.22
CA GLY A 22 -10.43 -11.61 -8.88
C GLY A 22 -11.34 -10.97 -7.84
N ILE A 23 -12.62 -10.71 -8.13
CA ILE A 23 -13.59 -10.20 -7.15
C ILE A 23 -14.22 -11.37 -6.38
N ILE A 24 -14.16 -11.34 -5.06
CA ILE A 24 -14.67 -12.42 -4.20
C ILE A 24 -15.95 -12.04 -3.43
N ALA A 25 -16.08 -10.77 -3.03
CA ALA A 25 -17.20 -10.30 -2.22
C ALA A 25 -17.48 -8.81 -2.43
N PHE A 26 -18.62 -8.35 -1.95
CA PHE A 26 -19.00 -6.94 -1.95
C PHE A 26 -19.80 -6.55 -0.69
N GLY A 27 -19.86 -5.26 -0.37
CA GLY A 27 -20.53 -4.74 0.83
C GLY A 27 -19.71 -4.96 2.11
N GLY A 28 -20.40 -5.00 3.26
CA GLY A 28 -19.78 -4.97 4.58
C GLY A 28 -19.42 -3.53 4.98
N ASP A 29 -18.31 -3.39 5.70
CA ASP A 29 -17.82 -2.12 6.26
C ASP A 29 -16.31 -1.99 6.05
N LEU A 30 -15.72 -0.88 6.49
CA LEU A 30 -14.28 -0.68 6.53
C LEU A 30 -13.78 -0.62 7.98
N SER A 31 -14.32 -1.44 8.87
CA SER A 31 -13.81 -1.52 10.25
C SER A 31 -12.36 -1.99 10.29
N ILE A 32 -11.64 -1.58 11.33
CA ILE A 32 -10.25 -1.99 11.59
C ILE A 32 -10.14 -3.52 11.54
N GLU A 33 -11.07 -4.21 12.20
CA GLU A 33 -11.11 -5.66 12.34
C GLU A 33 -11.30 -6.34 11.00
N ARG A 34 -12.24 -5.85 10.17
CA ARG A 34 -12.49 -6.43 8.85
C ARG A 34 -11.34 -6.18 7.90
N ILE A 35 -10.78 -4.97 7.87
CA ILE A 35 -9.62 -4.65 7.02
C ILE A 35 -8.44 -5.52 7.44
N TRP A 36 -8.12 -5.58 8.73
CA TRP A 36 -7.03 -6.43 9.21
C TRP A 36 -7.22 -7.89 8.80
N PHE A 37 -8.41 -8.44 9.03
CA PHE A 37 -8.72 -9.83 8.67
C PHE A 37 -8.67 -10.10 7.16
N ALA A 38 -9.18 -9.17 6.34
CA ALA A 38 -9.11 -9.26 4.89
C ALA A 38 -7.65 -9.41 4.42
N TYR A 39 -6.75 -8.58 4.93
CA TYR A 39 -5.34 -8.61 4.53
C TYR A 39 -4.62 -9.88 4.99
N GLN A 40 -5.02 -10.47 6.11
CA GLN A 40 -4.52 -11.79 6.54
C GLN A 40 -4.89 -12.90 5.55
N LEU A 41 -6.01 -12.73 4.84
CA LEU A 41 -6.49 -13.64 3.79
C LEU A 41 -6.00 -13.26 2.38
N GLY A 42 -5.18 -12.21 2.24
CA GLY A 42 -4.74 -11.69 0.93
C GLY A 42 -5.79 -10.88 0.19
N ILE A 43 -6.88 -10.51 0.86
CA ILE A 43 -8.02 -9.77 0.34
C ILE A 43 -7.82 -8.27 0.59
N PHE A 44 -8.17 -7.42 -0.38
CA PHE A 44 -8.12 -5.97 -0.23
C PHE A 44 -9.35 -5.27 -0.81
N PRO A 45 -9.78 -4.13 -0.25
CA PRO A 45 -10.90 -3.36 -0.79
C PRO A 45 -10.43 -2.50 -1.97
N TRP A 46 -11.20 -2.47 -3.05
CA TRP A 46 -10.97 -1.52 -4.14
C TRP A 46 -12.26 -1.23 -4.90
N TYR A 47 -12.71 0.02 -4.86
CA TYR A 47 -13.99 0.45 -5.41
C TYR A 47 -13.92 1.92 -5.84
N ASN A 48 -14.82 2.36 -6.72
CA ASN A 48 -14.91 3.76 -7.11
C ASN A 48 -15.84 4.55 -6.17
N PRO A 49 -15.66 5.89 -6.07
CA PRO A 49 -16.60 6.73 -5.34
C PRO A 49 -18.05 6.53 -5.81
N GLY A 50 -18.94 6.20 -4.87
CA GLY A 50 -20.36 5.94 -5.14
C GLY A 50 -20.70 4.48 -5.48
N GLU A 51 -19.71 3.58 -5.58
CA GLU A 51 -19.92 2.14 -5.67
C GLU A 51 -19.98 1.51 -4.27
N GLU A 52 -20.58 0.32 -4.17
CA GLU A 52 -20.43 -0.52 -2.97
C GLU A 52 -18.98 -0.97 -2.82
N ILE A 53 -18.55 -1.27 -1.59
CA ILE A 53 -17.22 -1.82 -1.33
C ILE A 53 -17.07 -3.13 -2.10
N LEU A 54 -16.01 -3.26 -2.89
CA LEU A 54 -15.65 -4.50 -3.58
C LEU A 54 -14.36 -5.06 -2.97
N TRP A 55 -14.34 -6.37 -2.76
CA TRP A 55 -13.23 -7.10 -2.15
C TRP A 55 -12.55 -8.01 -3.17
N TRP A 56 -11.25 -7.84 -3.31
CA TRP A 56 -10.44 -8.44 -4.35
C TRP A 56 -9.41 -9.42 -3.80
N CYS A 57 -9.26 -10.55 -4.48
CA CYS A 57 -8.21 -11.54 -4.27
C CYS A 57 -7.79 -12.09 -5.65
N PRO A 58 -7.00 -11.34 -6.45
CA PRO A 58 -6.65 -11.72 -7.80
C PRO A 58 -5.65 -12.89 -7.83
N ASP A 59 -5.83 -13.77 -8.81
CA ASP A 59 -4.90 -14.84 -9.18
C ASP A 59 -4.57 -14.73 -10.69
N PRO A 60 -3.29 -14.50 -11.08
CA PRO A 60 -2.11 -14.40 -10.23
C PRO A 60 -2.03 -13.09 -9.44
N ARG A 61 -1.63 -13.21 -8.17
CA ARG A 61 -1.24 -12.05 -7.35
C ARG A 61 0.16 -11.62 -7.71
N PHE A 62 0.36 -10.33 -8.01
CA PHE A 62 1.71 -9.83 -8.15
C PHE A 62 2.31 -9.66 -6.74
N VAL A 63 3.49 -10.25 -6.54
CA VAL A 63 4.41 -10.12 -5.41
C VAL A 63 5.77 -9.57 -5.89
N LEU A 64 6.41 -8.69 -5.12
CA LEU A 64 7.78 -8.22 -5.39
C LEU A 64 8.73 -8.70 -4.29
N TYR A 65 9.65 -9.57 -4.67
CA TYR A 65 10.72 -10.01 -3.80
C TYR A 65 11.84 -8.94 -3.73
N PRO A 66 12.40 -8.66 -2.54
CA PRO A 66 13.47 -7.65 -2.41
C PRO A 66 14.74 -7.91 -3.24
N GLU A 67 15.00 -9.15 -3.61
CA GLU A 67 16.07 -9.59 -4.51
C GLU A 67 15.79 -9.29 -5.98
N ASP A 68 14.51 -9.24 -6.37
CA ASP A 68 14.07 -8.94 -7.73
C ASP A 68 13.98 -7.42 -8.00
N LEU A 69 14.18 -6.59 -6.97
CA LEU A 69 14.16 -5.14 -7.09
C LEU A 69 15.31 -4.65 -8.01
N LYS A 70 14.93 -4.19 -9.21
CA LYS A 70 15.85 -3.64 -10.21
C LYS A 70 16.00 -2.13 -10.07
N VAL A 71 17.04 -1.72 -9.35
CA VAL A 71 17.44 -0.30 -9.28
C VAL A 71 18.25 0.07 -10.53
N SER A 72 17.72 0.96 -11.37
CA SER A 72 18.39 1.39 -12.60
C SER A 72 19.71 2.14 -12.32
N LYS A 73 20.61 2.20 -13.31
CA LYS A 73 21.91 2.91 -13.16
C LYS A 73 21.73 4.40 -12.88
N SER A 74 20.76 5.05 -13.56
CA SER A 74 20.43 6.45 -13.31
C SER A 74 19.91 6.65 -11.89
N MET A 75 19.13 5.68 -11.40
CA MET A 75 18.59 5.72 -10.05
C MET A 75 19.67 5.62 -8.98
N ARG A 76 20.57 4.65 -9.13
CA ARG A 76 21.72 4.48 -8.25
C ARG A 76 22.58 5.74 -8.17
N LYS A 77 22.77 6.44 -9.30
CA LYS A 77 23.51 7.72 -9.32
C LYS A 77 22.82 8.80 -8.48
N ILE A 78 21.50 8.83 -8.45
CA ILE A 78 20.73 9.78 -7.63
C ILE A 78 20.84 9.42 -6.15
N LEU A 79 20.62 8.13 -5.80
CA LEU A 79 20.73 7.65 -4.43
C LEU A 79 22.11 7.90 -3.83
N ASN A 80 23.17 7.63 -4.59
CA ASN A 80 24.56 7.86 -4.15
C ASN A 80 24.92 9.33 -3.89
N ARG A 81 24.07 10.29 -4.26
CA ARG A 81 24.29 11.71 -3.92
C ARG A 81 23.87 12.03 -2.48
N ASN A 82 23.20 11.11 -1.79
CA ASN A 82 22.73 11.27 -0.41
C ASN A 82 21.93 12.56 -0.19
N VAL A 83 21.13 12.94 -1.18
CA VAL A 83 20.27 14.14 -1.12
C VAL A 83 18.90 13.87 -0.51
N PHE A 84 18.58 12.60 -0.25
CA PHE A 84 17.34 12.16 0.38
C PHE A 84 17.61 11.50 1.70
N THR A 85 16.72 11.68 2.66
CA THR A 85 16.67 10.91 3.90
C THR A 85 15.37 10.13 3.97
N PHE A 86 15.39 9.00 4.67
CA PHE A 86 14.25 8.11 4.81
C PHE A 86 13.90 7.96 6.28
N SER A 87 12.61 7.85 6.58
CA SER A 87 12.12 7.47 7.90
C SER A 87 10.99 6.45 7.80
N GLU A 88 10.67 5.85 8.93
CA GLU A 88 9.51 4.99 9.10
C GLU A 88 8.60 5.62 10.16
N ASN A 89 7.30 5.64 9.88
CA ASN A 89 6.25 6.04 10.83
C ASN A 89 6.41 7.45 11.42
N GLN A 90 7.10 8.37 10.74
CA GLN A 90 7.24 9.75 11.22
C GLN A 90 6.11 10.67 10.74
N SER A 91 5.52 10.39 9.58
CA SER A 91 4.45 11.23 9.02
C SER A 91 3.37 10.42 8.27
N PHE A 92 2.86 9.36 8.90
CA PHE A 92 1.86 8.46 8.29
C PHE A 92 0.63 9.21 7.74
N ARG A 93 0.05 10.10 8.56
CA ARG A 93 -1.14 10.90 8.19
C ARG A 93 -0.88 11.79 6.97
N GLU A 94 0.32 12.35 6.86
CA GLU A 94 0.69 13.19 5.71
C GLU A 94 0.91 12.33 4.46
N VAL A 95 1.60 11.19 4.59
CA VAL A 95 1.82 10.24 3.49
C VAL A 95 0.50 9.74 2.91
N ILE A 96 -0.43 9.27 3.75
CA ILE A 96 -1.70 8.72 3.27
C ILE A 96 -2.59 9.79 2.64
N LYS A 97 -2.61 11.01 3.21
CA LYS A 97 -3.36 12.14 2.68
C LYS A 97 -2.83 12.60 1.32
N ASN A 98 -1.51 12.66 1.17
CA ASN A 98 -0.85 12.90 -0.10
C ASN A 98 -1.27 11.81 -1.10
N CYS A 99 -1.05 10.53 -0.75
CA CYS A 99 -1.49 9.40 -1.57
C CYS A 99 -2.95 9.51 -2.02
N GLN A 100 -3.85 9.98 -1.15
CA GLN A 100 -5.23 10.28 -1.51
C GLN A 100 -5.28 11.30 -2.65
N GLN A 101 -4.73 12.50 -2.47
CA GLN A 101 -4.84 13.64 -3.39
C GLN A 101 -4.15 13.46 -4.75
N THR A 102 -3.20 12.54 -4.87
CA THR A 102 -2.53 12.25 -6.14
C THR A 102 -3.50 11.70 -7.20
N SER A 103 -3.81 12.53 -8.20
CA SER A 103 -4.54 12.16 -9.42
C SER A 103 -3.61 11.54 -10.46
N ARG A 104 -4.02 10.43 -11.09
CA ARG A 104 -3.31 9.81 -12.22
C ARG A 104 -3.97 10.24 -13.54
N LYS A 105 -3.16 10.53 -14.56
CA LYS A 105 -3.68 10.82 -15.92
C LYS A 105 -4.57 9.67 -16.39
N GLY A 106 -5.84 9.96 -16.68
CA GLY A 106 -6.83 8.98 -17.11
C GLY A 106 -7.61 8.30 -15.98
N GLN A 107 -7.39 8.67 -14.72
CA GLN A 107 -8.12 8.15 -13.58
C GLN A 107 -9.02 9.25 -12.99
N THR A 108 -10.33 9.04 -13.04
CA THR A 108 -11.33 9.95 -12.45
C THR A 108 -11.43 9.67 -10.95
N GLY A 109 -10.79 10.51 -10.14
CA GLY A 109 -10.85 10.41 -8.67
C GLY A 109 -9.77 9.53 -8.04
N THR A 110 -9.90 9.36 -6.73
CA THR A 110 -8.93 8.71 -5.85
C THR A 110 -9.58 7.44 -5.33
N TRP A 111 -8.94 6.29 -5.49
CA TRP A 111 -9.52 5.01 -5.02
C TRP A 111 -9.62 4.94 -3.49
N LEU A 112 -8.88 5.80 -2.78
CA LEU A 112 -8.86 5.89 -1.33
C LEU A 112 -9.94 6.87 -0.85
N SER A 113 -11.02 6.33 -0.27
CA SER A 113 -12.06 7.09 0.40
C SER A 113 -11.58 7.68 1.74
N ASP A 114 -12.27 8.71 2.24
CA ASP A 114 -11.97 9.28 3.55
C ASP A 114 -12.15 8.24 4.68
N GLU A 115 -13.15 7.38 4.56
CA GLU A 115 -13.42 6.29 5.51
C GLU A 115 -12.28 5.26 5.54
N LEU A 116 -11.80 4.83 4.37
CA LEU A 116 -10.68 3.90 4.28
C LEU A 116 -9.40 4.54 4.81
N MET A 117 -9.16 5.82 4.51
CA MET A 117 -8.02 6.57 5.04
C MET A 117 -8.02 6.60 6.58
N GLU A 118 -9.14 6.93 7.22
CA GLU A 118 -9.23 6.93 8.68
C GLU A 118 -9.02 5.54 9.28
N THR A 119 -9.46 4.48 8.59
CA THR A 119 -9.22 3.11 9.03
C THR A 119 -7.73 2.77 9.02
N PHE A 120 -7.00 3.14 7.96
CA PHE A 120 -5.54 2.95 7.89
C PHE A 120 -4.79 3.76 8.95
N ILE A 121 -5.27 4.96 9.25
CA ILE A 121 -4.73 5.80 10.33
C ILE A 121 -4.92 5.11 11.68
N GLN A 122 -6.09 4.54 11.95
CA GLN A 122 -6.33 3.79 13.19
C GLN A 122 -5.46 2.53 13.23
N LEU A 123 -5.36 1.78 12.13
CA LEU A 123 -4.45 0.63 12.02
C LEU A 123 -2.99 1.01 12.28
N HIS A 124 -2.57 2.22 11.89
CA HIS A 124 -1.25 2.75 12.20
C HIS A 124 -1.09 3.02 13.70
N GLU A 125 -2.10 3.60 14.35
CA GLU A 125 -2.13 3.82 15.80
C GLU A 125 -2.07 2.50 16.59
N TYR A 126 -2.61 1.40 16.03
CA TYR A 126 -2.45 0.04 16.56
C TYR A 126 -1.12 -0.65 16.21
N GLY A 127 -0.24 0.01 15.44
CA GLY A 127 1.05 -0.54 15.01
C GLY A 127 0.97 -1.59 13.89
N LEU A 128 -0.19 -1.72 13.24
CA LEU A 128 -0.46 -2.70 12.17
C LEU A 128 -0.18 -2.12 10.78
N ALA A 129 -0.42 -0.81 10.61
CA ALA A 129 -0.04 -0.07 9.40
C ALA A 129 1.26 0.68 9.60
N LYS A 130 2.05 0.76 8.52
CA LYS A 130 3.32 1.50 8.50
C LYS A 130 3.41 2.42 7.30
N SER A 131 4.18 3.49 7.47
CA SER A 131 4.59 4.39 6.41
C SER A 131 6.11 4.43 6.28
N ILE A 132 6.57 4.63 5.05
CA ILE A 132 7.95 5.01 4.76
C ILE A 132 7.90 6.39 4.12
N GLU A 133 8.64 7.33 4.71
CA GLU A 133 8.72 8.71 4.25
C GLU A 133 10.04 8.97 3.52
N VAL A 134 9.99 9.80 2.48
CA VAL A 134 11.15 10.29 1.75
C VAL A 134 11.22 11.80 1.89
N TRP A 135 12.34 12.27 2.42
CA TRP A 135 12.57 13.68 2.71
C TRP A 135 13.69 14.24 1.83
N GLN A 136 13.55 15.50 1.44
CA GLN A 136 14.62 16.27 0.80
C GLN A 136 14.70 17.63 1.47
N ASN A 137 15.87 18.02 1.96
CA ASN A 137 16.07 19.31 2.65
C ASN A 137 15.08 19.53 3.82
N GLY A 138 14.61 18.46 4.48
CA GLY A 138 13.64 18.51 5.57
C GLY A 138 12.17 18.55 5.14
N GLU A 139 11.86 18.54 3.84
CA GLU A 139 10.49 18.52 3.31
C GLU A 139 10.10 17.11 2.89
N LEU A 140 8.85 16.71 3.18
CA LEU A 140 8.30 15.43 2.72
C LEU A 140 8.06 15.50 1.21
N VAL A 141 8.87 14.78 0.44
CA VAL A 141 8.81 14.78 -1.03
C VAL A 141 8.14 13.54 -1.61
N GLY A 142 7.86 12.55 -0.77
CA GLY A 142 7.10 11.36 -1.14
C GLY A 142 7.07 10.31 -0.03
N GLY A 143 6.39 9.21 -0.31
CA GLY A 143 6.29 8.09 0.62
C GLY A 143 5.28 7.06 0.16
N PHE A 144 5.18 5.98 0.93
CA PHE A 144 4.15 4.96 0.76
C PHE A 144 3.71 4.43 2.12
N TYR A 145 2.50 3.85 2.14
CA TYR A 145 1.94 3.22 3.33
C TYR A 145 1.35 1.84 3.00
N GLY A 146 1.14 1.04 4.02
CA GLY A 146 0.60 -0.31 3.89
C GLY A 146 0.51 -1.05 5.22
N LEU A 147 0.00 -2.29 5.19
CA LEU A 147 -0.10 -3.15 6.36
C LEU A 147 1.06 -4.14 6.43
N GLN A 148 1.61 -4.35 7.63
CA GLN A 148 2.61 -5.39 7.86
C GLN A 148 1.96 -6.67 8.40
N ILE A 149 1.86 -7.70 7.57
CA ILE A 149 1.37 -9.04 7.92
C ILE A 149 2.58 -9.98 8.11
N GLY A 150 3.06 -10.12 9.35
CA GLY A 150 4.26 -10.90 9.63
C GLY A 150 5.49 -10.32 8.91
N ASN A 151 6.08 -11.11 8.00
CA ASN A 151 7.21 -10.67 7.17
C ASN A 151 6.77 -10.04 5.85
N VAL A 152 5.47 -9.97 5.57
CA VAL A 152 4.88 -9.36 4.36
C VAL A 152 4.42 -7.94 4.67
N PHE A 153 4.58 -7.03 3.73
CA PHE A 153 4.07 -5.66 3.76
C PHE A 153 3.19 -5.45 2.53
N CYS A 154 1.90 -5.32 2.73
CA CYS A 154 0.94 -5.05 1.66
C CYS A 154 0.91 -3.54 1.41
N GLY A 155 1.66 -3.08 0.42
CA GLY A 155 1.74 -1.67 0.02
C GLY A 155 0.53 -1.24 -0.82
N GLU A 156 -0.11 -0.15 -0.42
CA GLU A 156 -1.36 0.33 -1.00
C GLU A 156 -1.16 1.38 -2.09
N LYS A 157 -0.50 2.48 -1.76
CA LYS A 157 -0.30 3.60 -2.68
C LYS A 157 0.95 4.40 -2.34
N THR A 158 1.42 5.15 -3.33
CA THR A 158 2.56 6.05 -3.24
C THR A 158 2.16 7.45 -3.72
N GLU A 159 2.68 8.50 -3.08
CA GLU A 159 2.81 9.83 -3.66
C GLU A 159 4.29 10.20 -3.80
N VAL A 160 4.63 10.86 -4.90
CA VAL A 160 6.02 11.18 -5.24
C VAL A 160 6.11 12.50 -6.02
N SER A 161 6.99 13.41 -5.57
CA SER A 161 7.41 14.58 -6.36
C SER A 161 8.07 14.14 -7.67
N SER A 162 7.87 14.89 -8.75
CA SER A 162 8.37 14.59 -10.10
C SER A 162 9.89 14.35 -10.17
N SER A 163 10.66 14.93 -9.25
CA SER A 163 12.12 14.76 -9.16
C SER A 163 12.55 13.39 -8.61
N ILE A 164 11.66 12.67 -7.92
CA ILE A 164 11.91 11.36 -7.30
C ILE A 164 10.97 10.25 -7.75
N ALA A 165 10.05 10.54 -8.68
CA ALA A 165 9.10 9.58 -9.23
C ALA A 165 9.80 8.28 -9.68
N GLY A 166 11.00 8.37 -10.26
CA GLY A 166 11.78 7.20 -10.63
C GLY A 166 12.23 6.32 -9.44
N ILE A 167 12.55 6.90 -8.26
CA ILE A 167 13.03 6.17 -7.07
C ILE A 167 11.92 5.23 -6.61
N ILE A 168 10.76 5.81 -6.33
CA ILE A 168 9.64 5.09 -5.72
C ILE A 168 8.84 4.30 -6.77
N ASN A 169 8.69 4.79 -8.01
CA ASN A 169 8.06 3.98 -9.09
C ASN A 169 8.92 2.77 -9.48
N SER A 170 10.24 2.80 -9.27
CA SER A 170 11.08 1.60 -9.42
C SER A 170 10.94 0.62 -8.26
N MET A 171 10.35 1.07 -7.14
CA MET A 171 10.07 0.27 -5.95
C MET A 171 8.64 -0.31 -5.92
N MET A 172 7.75 0.03 -6.86
CA MET A 172 6.38 -0.54 -6.91
C MET A 172 5.82 -0.63 -8.33
N PRO A 173 5.25 -1.77 -8.69
CA PRO A 173 3.78 -1.88 -8.70
C PRO A 173 3.16 -2.39 -7.37
N ILE A 174 1.85 -2.57 -7.29
CA ILE A 174 1.04 -2.83 -6.07
C ILE A 174 1.47 -4.15 -5.37
N PHE A 175 2.26 -4.11 -4.28
CA PHE A 175 2.89 -5.34 -3.71
C PHE A 175 2.78 -5.59 -2.22
N VAL A 176 2.54 -6.87 -1.93
CA VAL A 176 3.17 -7.65 -0.85
C VAL A 176 4.70 -7.57 -1.02
N ILE A 177 5.35 -6.65 -0.32
CA ILE A 177 6.81 -6.58 -0.12
C ILE A 177 7.13 -7.46 1.09
N ILE A 178 7.90 -8.53 0.95
CA ILE A 178 8.40 -9.22 2.16
C ILE A 178 9.46 -8.31 2.83
N VAL A 179 9.09 -7.61 3.91
CA VAL A 179 9.98 -6.73 4.68
C VAL A 179 10.91 -7.59 5.51
N GLY A 180 12.01 -8.00 4.88
CA GLY A 180 13.27 -8.35 5.54
C GLY A 180 14.43 -7.41 5.18
N ALA A 181 14.28 -6.56 4.14
CA ALA A 181 15.46 -6.04 3.43
C ALA A 181 15.55 -4.50 3.26
N LEU A 182 14.50 -3.73 3.54
CA LEU A 182 14.53 -2.28 3.25
C LEU A 182 15.35 -1.48 4.28
N THR A 183 15.30 -1.86 5.57
CA THR A 183 16.13 -1.24 6.61
C THR A 183 17.60 -1.67 6.50
N GLU A 184 17.87 -2.93 6.16
CA GLU A 184 19.26 -3.42 6.04
C GLU A 184 19.98 -2.91 4.77
N LYS A 185 19.31 -2.81 3.61
CA LYS A 185 19.97 -2.31 2.39
C LYS A 185 20.22 -0.80 2.40
N ALA A 186 19.41 -0.02 3.11
CA ALA A 186 19.68 1.41 3.30
C ALA A 186 20.87 1.67 4.26
N GLY A 187 21.05 0.80 5.28
CA GLY A 187 22.18 0.87 6.20
C GLY A 187 23.50 0.29 5.66
N ASN A 188 23.45 -0.64 4.70
CA ASN A 188 24.62 -1.35 4.16
C ASN A 188 25.12 -0.81 2.80
N LEU A 189 24.81 0.44 2.44
CA LEU A 189 25.35 1.11 1.24
C LEU A 189 26.66 1.89 1.49
N ASN A 190 27.39 1.56 2.57
CA ASN A 190 28.74 2.07 2.84
C ASN A 190 29.83 1.20 2.20
#